data_AF-A0A2E6E905-F1
#
_entry.id   AF-A0A2E6E905-F1
#
_cell.length_a   1.000
_cell.length_b   1.000
_cell.length_c   1.000
_cell.angle_alpha   90.00
_cell.angle_beta   90.00
_cell.angle_gamma   90.00
#
_symmetry.space_group_name_H-M   'P 1'
#
loop_
_entity.id
_entity.type
_entity.pdbx_description
1 polymer ?
#
loop_
_entity_poly.entity_id
_entity_poly.type
_entity_poly.pdbx_seq_one_letter_code
_entity_poly.pdbx_strand_id
1 'polypeptide(L)'
;MYPRVQQFFPLVTLLIGCSAPEVLEPRPGLAPSAINFSGKWLLRSDKERDDERIRKAIRITDGVSDEALFQSASPGSQAGSPSQSSRLKGGLVYIFLETGRSLQITQTSHGLFISFDRAVVEEFRFGEDRMINIGEVEVQRVTGWENNELVVETLDKNSMKMTERFKLINEGLVLHRTISLRSRAGDVESFVQLFDRVP
;
A
#
# COMPACT_ATOMS: atom_id res chain seq x y z
N MET A 1 -19.13 56.93 -45.08
CA MET A 1 -19.91 55.95 -44.29
C MET A 1 -19.31 54.58 -44.60
N TYR A 2 -18.46 54.05 -43.72
CA TYR A 2 -17.84 52.71 -43.85
C TYR A 2 -18.15 51.94 -42.56
N PRO A 3 -18.63 50.68 -42.61
CA PRO A 3 -18.80 49.90 -41.40
C PRO A 3 -17.46 49.28 -40.98
N ARG A 4 -17.11 49.46 -39.70
CA ARG A 4 -15.93 48.90 -39.05
C ARG A 4 -16.25 47.47 -38.64
N VAL A 5 -15.59 46.49 -39.25
CA VAL A 5 -15.71 45.07 -38.87
C VAL A 5 -14.98 44.87 -37.55
N GLN A 6 -15.73 44.53 -36.50
CA GLN A 6 -15.20 44.27 -35.17
C GLN A 6 -14.81 42.78 -35.10
N GLN A 7 -13.51 42.50 -35.34
CA GLN A 7 -12.96 41.16 -35.19
C GLN A 7 -13.01 40.73 -33.72
N PHE A 8 -13.88 39.76 -33.41
CA PHE A 8 -13.83 39.00 -32.18
C PHE A 8 -12.62 38.06 -32.24
N PHE A 9 -11.59 38.34 -31.44
CA PHE A 9 -10.53 37.38 -31.13
C PHE A 9 -11.00 36.48 -29.99
N PRO A 10 -11.24 35.17 -30.20
CA PRO A 10 -11.46 34.25 -29.10
C PRO A 10 -10.13 34.07 -28.36
N LEU A 11 -10.10 34.50 -27.10
CA LEU A 11 -9.01 34.25 -26.17
C LEU A 11 -9.00 32.74 -25.84
N VAL A 12 -8.22 31.97 -26.59
CA VAL A 12 -8.00 30.53 -26.31
C VAL A 12 -7.13 30.43 -25.05
N THR A 13 -7.76 30.14 -23.91
CA THR A 13 -7.05 29.82 -22.67
C THR A 13 -6.56 28.38 -22.76
N LEU A 14 -5.31 28.20 -23.19
CA LEU A 14 -4.61 26.91 -23.13
C LEU A 14 -4.33 26.56 -21.66
N LEU A 15 -5.16 25.70 -21.08
CA LEU A 15 -4.87 25.02 -19.82
C LEU A 15 -3.76 24.00 -20.09
N ILE A 16 -2.51 24.41 -19.89
CA ILE A 16 -1.39 23.47 -19.81
C ILE A 16 -1.53 22.76 -18.46
N GLY A 17 -2.18 21.59 -18.48
CA GLY A 17 -2.27 20.71 -17.32
C GLY A 17 -0.90 20.16 -16.99
N CYS A 18 -0.15 20.85 -16.14
CA CYS A 18 1.02 20.28 -15.50
C CYS A 18 0.52 19.23 -14.51
N SER A 19 0.58 17.94 -14.89
CA SER A 19 0.28 16.86 -13.95
C SER A 19 1.39 16.86 -12.90
N ALA A 20 1.10 17.37 -11.70
CA ALA A 20 1.98 17.20 -10.56
C ALA A 20 2.13 15.70 -10.26
N PRO A 21 3.28 15.25 -9.72
CA PRO A 21 3.41 13.90 -9.20
C PRO A 21 2.32 13.62 -8.18
N GLU A 22 1.79 12.40 -8.18
CA GLU A 22 0.82 11.97 -7.17
C GLU A 22 1.45 12.06 -5.77
N VAL A 23 0.67 12.60 -4.83
CA VAL A 23 0.99 12.66 -3.41
C VAL A 23 -0.20 12.07 -2.67
N LEU A 24 0.07 11.29 -1.62
CA LEU A 24 -1.00 10.77 -0.77
C LEU A 24 -1.56 11.90 0.10
N GLU A 25 -2.88 11.96 0.18
CA GLU A 25 -3.58 12.93 1.01
C GLU A 25 -3.61 12.46 2.48
N PRO A 26 -3.33 13.34 3.45
CA PRO A 26 -3.40 13.01 4.87
C PRO A 26 -4.79 12.48 5.28
N ARG A 27 -4.81 11.56 6.25
CA ARG A 27 -6.05 10.95 6.76
C ARG A 27 -6.28 11.26 8.24
N PRO A 28 -7.55 11.30 8.72
CA PRO A 28 -7.85 11.53 10.12
C PRO A 28 -7.17 10.51 11.05
N GLY A 29 -6.51 11.00 12.10
CA GLY A 29 -5.83 10.16 13.09
C GLY A 29 -6.67 9.75 14.31
N LEU A 30 -7.89 10.26 14.45
CA LEU A 30 -8.73 9.93 15.58
C LEU A 30 -9.45 8.60 15.35
N ALA A 31 -9.14 7.59 16.18
CA ALA A 31 -9.80 6.30 16.11
C ALA A 31 -11.28 6.38 16.53
N PRO A 32 -12.21 5.79 15.77
CA PRO A 32 -13.59 5.65 16.20
C PRO A 32 -13.69 4.84 17.50
N SER A 33 -14.43 5.36 18.50
CA SER A 33 -14.52 4.75 19.84
C SER A 33 -15.17 3.36 19.85
N ALA A 34 -15.93 3.01 18.82
CA ALA A 34 -16.60 1.72 18.69
C ALA A 34 -15.71 0.61 18.07
N ILE A 35 -14.52 0.95 17.54
CA ILE A 35 -13.68 0.01 16.80
C ILE A 35 -12.45 -0.38 17.64
N ASN A 36 -12.31 -1.68 17.90
CA ASN A 36 -11.16 -2.24 18.60
C ASN A 36 -10.67 -3.51 17.89
N PHE A 37 -9.59 -3.39 17.14
CA PHE A 37 -8.93 -4.50 16.44
C PHE A 37 -8.10 -5.41 17.36
N SER A 38 -7.90 -5.04 18.62
CA SER A 38 -6.99 -5.77 19.52
C SER A 38 -7.44 -7.22 19.70
N GLY A 39 -6.48 -8.14 19.71
CA GLY A 39 -6.74 -9.56 19.94
C GLY A 39 -5.90 -10.48 19.07
N LYS A 40 -6.22 -11.76 19.16
CA LYS A 40 -5.64 -12.81 18.33
C LYS A 40 -6.59 -13.12 17.18
N TRP A 41 -6.03 -13.29 16.00
CA TRP A 41 -6.79 -13.53 14.78
C TRP A 41 -6.15 -14.67 14.00
N LEU A 42 -6.97 -15.56 13.45
CA LEU A 42 -6.52 -16.73 12.67
C LEU A 42 -7.08 -16.63 11.25
N LEU A 43 -6.21 -16.80 10.25
CA LEU A 43 -6.59 -16.75 8.84
C LEU A 43 -7.61 -17.84 8.55
N ARG A 44 -8.73 -17.47 7.92
CA ARG A 44 -9.79 -18.40 7.53
C ARG A 44 -9.44 -19.16 6.25
N SER A 45 -8.75 -18.49 5.32
CA SER A 45 -8.27 -19.06 4.07
C SER A 45 -7.04 -19.94 4.27
N ASP A 46 -6.82 -20.81 3.29
CA ASP A 46 -5.54 -21.49 3.12
C ASP A 46 -4.45 -20.46 2.77
N LYS A 47 -3.35 -20.47 3.54
CA LYS A 47 -2.24 -19.52 3.38
C LYS A 47 -1.58 -19.66 2.02
N GLU A 48 -1.45 -20.89 1.54
CA GLU A 48 -0.86 -21.22 0.26
C GLU A 48 -1.67 -20.59 -0.89
N ARG A 49 -3.00 -20.62 -0.79
CA ARG A 49 -3.91 -19.99 -1.75
C ARG A 49 -3.81 -18.46 -1.71
N ASP A 50 -3.70 -17.86 -0.53
CA ASP A 50 -3.53 -16.41 -0.41
C ASP A 50 -2.16 -15.96 -0.96
N ASP A 51 -1.10 -16.75 -0.73
CA ASP A 51 0.22 -16.48 -1.30
C ASP A 51 0.21 -16.54 -2.83
N GLU A 52 -0.54 -17.47 -3.43
CA GLU A 52 -0.74 -17.50 -4.88
C GLU A 52 -1.49 -16.27 -5.39
N ARG A 53 -2.52 -15.80 -4.68
CA ARG A 53 -3.25 -14.57 -5.04
C ARG A 53 -2.35 -13.35 -4.97
N ILE A 54 -1.51 -13.24 -3.94
CA ILE A 54 -0.53 -12.17 -3.79
C ILE A 54 0.46 -12.19 -4.95
N ARG A 55 1.09 -13.35 -5.23
CA ARG A 55 2.03 -13.48 -6.35
C ARG A 55 1.38 -13.16 -7.70
N LYS A 56 0.12 -13.54 -7.89
CA LYS A 56 -0.63 -13.20 -9.09
C LYS A 56 -0.87 -11.69 -9.20
N ALA A 57 -1.32 -11.03 -8.12
CA ALA A 57 -1.56 -9.59 -8.10
C ALA A 57 -0.27 -8.81 -8.42
N ILE A 58 0.85 -9.17 -7.76
CA ILE A 58 2.17 -8.58 -7.99
C ILE A 58 2.58 -8.64 -9.47
N ARG A 59 2.37 -9.80 -10.11
CA ARG A 59 2.69 -10.00 -11.52
C ARG A 59 1.80 -9.22 -12.48
N ILE A 60 0.51 -9.04 -12.15
CA ILE A 60 -0.42 -8.30 -13.01
C ILE A 60 -0.16 -6.80 -12.93
N THR A 61 0.14 -6.29 -11.73
CA THR A 61 0.33 -4.85 -11.52
C THR A 61 1.74 -4.37 -11.84
N ASP A 62 2.58 -5.18 -12.49
CA ASP A 62 4.00 -4.89 -12.71
C ASP A 62 4.67 -4.25 -11.47
N GLY A 63 4.28 -4.71 -10.27
CA GLY A 63 4.68 -4.09 -8.98
C GLY A 63 6.16 -4.28 -8.65
N VAL A 64 6.90 -4.73 -9.66
CA VAL A 64 8.23 -5.31 -9.72
C VAL A 64 8.71 -5.04 -11.14
N SER A 65 9.05 -3.80 -11.48
CA SER A 65 10.09 -3.65 -12.51
C SER A 65 11.39 -4.08 -11.84
N ASP A 66 11.65 -5.39 -11.88
CA ASP A 66 12.94 -5.97 -11.56
C ASP A 66 14.03 -5.14 -12.28
N GLU A 67 13.83 -4.88 -13.58
CA GLU A 67 14.79 -4.22 -14.45
C GLU A 67 15.24 -2.82 -14.00
N ALA A 68 14.39 -2.03 -13.34
CA ALA A 68 14.76 -0.68 -12.89
C ALA A 68 15.69 -0.68 -11.66
N LEU A 69 15.71 -1.76 -10.87
CA LEU A 69 16.62 -1.93 -9.73
C LEU A 69 17.88 -2.73 -10.10
N PHE A 70 17.89 -3.44 -11.25
CA PHE A 70 19.02 -4.24 -11.72
C PHE A 70 20.01 -3.49 -12.64
N GLN A 71 19.67 -2.32 -13.19
CA GLN A 71 20.55 -1.60 -14.13
C GLN A 71 21.76 -0.91 -13.50
N SER A 72 21.90 -0.89 -12.17
CA SER A 72 23.08 -0.33 -11.48
C SER A 72 24.19 -1.35 -11.18
N ALA A 73 24.03 -2.63 -11.54
CA ALA A 73 25.10 -3.63 -11.42
C ALA A 73 25.72 -3.95 -12.78
N SER A 74 26.92 -3.40 -13.01
CA SER A 74 27.78 -3.65 -14.17
C SER A 74 27.86 -5.13 -14.59
N PRO A 75 28.06 -5.43 -15.89
CA PRO A 75 28.24 -6.79 -16.38
C PRO A 75 29.63 -7.30 -15.98
N GLY A 76 29.73 -8.04 -14.89
CA GLY A 76 30.96 -8.74 -14.53
C GLY A 76 31.10 -9.02 -13.05
N SER A 77 30.34 -9.99 -12.49
CA SER A 77 30.76 -10.66 -11.25
C SER A 77 30.17 -12.06 -11.19
N GLN A 78 31.04 -12.99 -10.81
CA GLN A 78 30.88 -14.43 -10.86
C GLN A 78 29.87 -14.97 -9.83
N ALA A 79 29.41 -16.19 -10.12
CA ALA A 79 28.57 -17.06 -9.31
C ALA A 79 28.93 -17.06 -7.81
N GLY A 80 27.96 -16.72 -6.98
CA GLY A 80 27.97 -16.87 -5.52
C GLY A 80 26.55 -17.14 -5.03
N SER A 81 26.39 -18.10 -4.11
CA SER A 81 25.13 -18.57 -3.54
C SER A 81 24.15 -17.46 -3.15
N PRO A 82 22.84 -17.57 -3.47
CA PRO A 82 21.86 -16.54 -3.15
C PRO A 82 21.41 -16.68 -1.68
N SER A 83 22.21 -16.18 -0.73
CA SER A 83 21.77 -16.02 0.66
C SER A 83 21.32 -14.58 0.93
N GLN A 84 20.05 -14.44 1.32
CA GLN A 84 19.40 -13.26 1.93
C GLN A 84 19.30 -11.93 1.16
N SER A 85 20.14 -11.64 0.15
CA SER A 85 20.09 -10.35 -0.57
C SER A 85 18.98 -10.25 -1.64
N SER A 86 18.28 -11.36 -1.96
CA SER A 86 17.22 -11.37 -2.98
C SER A 86 15.89 -10.78 -2.50
N ARG A 87 15.63 -10.72 -1.19
CA ARG A 87 14.40 -10.11 -0.65
C ARG A 87 14.38 -8.58 -0.76
N LEU A 88 15.55 -7.95 -0.70
CA LEU A 88 15.68 -6.50 -0.80
C LEU A 88 15.62 -5.98 -2.25
N LYS A 89 15.37 -6.86 -3.23
CA LYS A 89 15.34 -6.55 -4.67
C LYS A 89 13.94 -6.57 -5.28
N GLY A 90 12.90 -6.81 -4.48
CA GLY A 90 11.51 -6.77 -4.92
C GLY A 90 10.90 -5.40 -4.60
N GLY A 91 10.05 -4.89 -5.49
CA GLY A 91 9.39 -3.59 -5.36
C GLY A 91 8.55 -3.40 -4.08
N LEU A 92 7.81 -2.28 -4.02
CA LEU A 92 7.04 -1.79 -2.86
C LEU A 92 6.39 -2.89 -2.01
N VAL A 93 5.74 -3.86 -2.66
CA VAL A 93 4.99 -4.93 -1.99
C VAL A 93 5.89 -5.86 -1.18
N TYR A 94 7.08 -6.21 -1.64
CA TYR A 94 7.97 -7.15 -0.91
C TYR A 94 8.60 -6.55 0.34
N ILE A 95 8.64 -5.22 0.42
CA ILE A 95 9.22 -4.49 1.55
C ILE A 95 8.15 -4.20 2.61
N PHE A 96 6.92 -3.94 2.16
CA PHE A 96 5.88 -3.39 3.03
C PHE A 96 4.68 -4.30 3.27
N LEU A 97 4.51 -5.39 2.51
CA LEU A 97 3.42 -6.32 2.72
C LEU A 97 3.89 -7.51 3.55
N GLU A 98 3.52 -7.53 4.83
CA GLU A 98 3.61 -8.74 5.65
C GLU A 98 2.31 -9.54 5.62
N THR A 99 2.45 -10.87 5.66
CA THR A 99 1.32 -11.81 5.74
C THR A 99 1.64 -12.97 6.67
N GLY A 100 0.60 -13.57 7.26
CA GLY A 100 0.76 -14.67 8.18
C GLY A 100 -0.52 -15.48 8.34
N ARG A 101 -0.40 -16.66 8.95
CA ARG A 101 -1.55 -17.50 9.32
C ARG A 101 -2.26 -16.98 10.56
N SER A 102 -1.54 -16.27 11.42
CA SER A 102 -2.04 -15.72 12.67
C SER A 102 -1.57 -14.29 12.86
N LEU A 103 -2.45 -13.45 13.42
CA LEU A 103 -2.14 -12.09 13.82
C LEU A 103 -2.32 -11.92 15.32
N GLN A 104 -1.38 -11.22 15.95
CA GLN A 104 -1.58 -10.61 17.26
C GLN A 104 -1.63 -9.10 17.06
N ILE A 105 -2.79 -8.50 17.33
CA ILE A 105 -3.00 -7.06 17.15
C ILE A 105 -3.10 -6.40 18.52
N THR A 106 -2.39 -5.29 18.68
CA THR A 106 -2.50 -4.36 19.81
C THR A 106 -2.89 -2.99 19.27
N GLN A 107 -4.05 -2.48 19.66
CA GLN A 107 -4.51 -1.13 19.31
C GLN A 107 -4.32 -0.19 20.50
N THR A 108 -3.76 0.99 20.23
CA THR A 108 -3.64 2.08 21.21
C THR A 108 -4.48 3.28 20.75
N SER A 109 -4.45 4.37 21.50
CA SER A 109 -5.03 5.66 21.06
C SER A 109 -4.30 6.28 19.87
N HIS A 110 -3.09 5.83 19.55
CA HIS A 110 -2.19 6.49 18.58
C HIS A 110 -1.75 5.59 17.43
N GLY A 111 -2.11 4.31 17.44
CA GLY A 111 -1.68 3.40 16.39
C GLY A 111 -2.09 1.96 16.60
N LEU A 112 -1.79 1.17 15.57
CA LEU A 112 -2.02 -0.26 15.49
C LEU A 112 -0.67 -0.98 15.35
N PHE A 113 -0.45 -1.98 16.19
CA PHE A 113 0.71 -2.85 16.12
C PHE A 113 0.24 -4.25 15.74
N ILE A 114 0.70 -4.78 14.61
CA ILE A 114 0.31 -6.09 14.10
C ILE A 114 1.52 -7.00 14.07
N SER A 115 1.48 -8.09 14.84
CA SER A 115 2.46 -9.15 14.74
C SER A 115 1.95 -10.29 13.87
N PHE A 116 2.68 -10.60 12.80
CA PHE A 116 2.41 -11.72 11.89
C PHE A 116 3.20 -12.95 12.34
N ASP A 117 2.50 -14.05 12.63
CA ASP A 117 3.08 -15.33 13.06
C ASP A 117 4.14 -15.20 14.18
N ARG A 118 4.00 -14.16 15.03
CA ARG A 118 4.90 -13.80 16.14
C ARG A 118 6.34 -13.46 15.76
N ALA A 119 6.60 -13.11 14.49
CA ALA A 119 7.96 -12.88 14.00
C ALA A 119 8.22 -11.41 13.62
N VAL A 120 7.28 -10.77 12.94
CA VAL A 120 7.41 -9.40 12.43
C VAL A 120 6.31 -8.54 13.03
N VAL A 121 6.65 -7.33 13.49
CA VAL A 121 5.69 -6.35 14.00
C VAL A 121 5.64 -5.17 13.05
N GLU A 122 4.50 -4.96 12.42
CA GLU A 122 4.18 -3.73 11.68
C GLU A 122 3.54 -2.71 12.62
N GLU A 123 3.99 -1.46 12.53
CA GLU A 123 3.42 -0.32 13.24
C GLU A 123 2.75 0.64 12.24
N PHE A 124 1.48 0.93 12.48
CA PHE A 124 0.70 1.93 11.76
C PHE A 124 0.27 3.03 12.73
N ARG A 125 0.83 4.23 12.59
CA ARG A 125 0.51 5.35 13.49
C ARG A 125 -0.71 6.08 12.95
N PHE A 126 -1.69 6.38 13.78
CA PHE A 126 -2.91 7.04 13.29
C PHE A 126 -2.63 8.51 12.93
N GLY A 127 -3.07 8.92 11.75
CA GLY A 127 -2.77 10.25 11.21
C GLY A 127 -1.33 10.38 10.70
N GLU A 128 -0.64 9.27 10.46
CA GLU A 128 0.66 9.27 9.83
C GLU A 128 0.56 9.86 8.42
N ASP A 129 1.47 10.78 8.13
CA ASP A 129 1.82 11.24 6.78
C ASP A 129 3.31 11.56 6.80
N ARG A 130 4.12 10.66 6.25
CA ARG A 130 5.58 10.85 6.21
C ARG A 130 6.23 10.09 5.07
N MET A 131 7.42 10.57 4.73
CA MET A 131 8.37 9.81 3.92
C MET A 131 9.07 8.74 4.79
N ILE A 132 9.15 7.52 4.27
CA ILE A 132 9.84 6.38 4.86
C ILE A 132 10.92 5.93 3.87
N ASN A 133 12.13 5.73 4.38
CA ASN A 133 13.26 5.24 3.60
C ASN A 133 13.65 3.85 4.13
N ILE A 134 13.64 2.84 3.27
CA ILE A 134 14.11 1.48 3.56
C ILE A 134 15.12 1.09 2.48
N GLY A 135 16.40 1.05 2.86
CA GLY A 135 17.49 0.88 1.88
C GLY A 135 17.48 2.01 0.86
N GLU A 136 17.35 1.66 -0.42
CA GLU A 136 17.27 2.61 -1.55
C GLU A 136 15.83 2.99 -1.94
N VAL A 137 14.83 2.44 -1.22
CA VAL A 137 13.42 2.65 -1.51
C VAL A 137 12.88 3.77 -0.64
N GLU A 138 12.39 4.82 -1.31
CA GLU A 138 11.73 5.98 -0.71
C GLU A 138 10.24 5.94 -1.04
N VAL A 139 9.41 6.03 -0.01
CA VAL A 139 7.94 5.99 -0.14
C VAL A 139 7.28 7.01 0.77
N GLN A 140 6.16 7.56 0.33
CA GLN A 140 5.22 8.23 1.22
C GLN A 140 4.29 7.19 1.83
N ARG A 141 4.11 7.22 3.15
CA ARG A 141 3.07 6.46 3.83
C ARG A 141 2.07 7.39 4.48
N VAL A 142 0.79 7.12 4.25
CA VAL A 142 -0.31 7.73 4.98
C VAL A 142 -1.12 6.64 5.69
N THR A 143 -1.43 6.87 6.97
CA THR A 143 -2.28 6.00 7.77
C THR A 143 -3.38 6.83 8.43
N GLY A 144 -4.62 6.40 8.33
CA GLY A 144 -5.71 7.01 9.10
C GLY A 144 -7.04 6.33 8.90
N TRP A 145 -8.08 6.94 9.47
CA TRP A 145 -9.41 6.37 9.50
C TRP A 145 -10.29 6.89 8.37
N GLU A 146 -11.01 5.99 7.72
CA GLU A 146 -12.06 6.30 6.76
C GLU A 146 -13.31 5.54 7.18
N ASN A 147 -14.30 6.27 7.70
CA ASN A 147 -15.47 5.68 8.37
C ASN A 147 -15.05 4.76 9.53
N ASN A 148 -15.31 3.45 9.43
CA ASN A 148 -14.95 2.43 10.42
C ASN A 148 -13.81 1.51 9.93
N GLU A 149 -13.06 1.96 8.92
CA GLU A 149 -11.92 1.23 8.37
C GLU A 149 -10.62 1.98 8.68
N LEU A 150 -9.59 1.25 9.11
CA LEU A 150 -8.24 1.78 9.13
C LEU A 150 -7.66 1.61 7.72
N VAL A 151 -7.15 2.70 7.15
CA VAL A 151 -6.57 2.74 5.81
C VAL A 151 -5.09 3.07 5.93
N VAL A 152 -4.25 2.24 5.32
CA VAL A 152 -2.82 2.47 5.15
C VAL A 152 -2.55 2.54 3.65
N GLU A 153 -1.97 3.65 3.19
CA GLU A 153 -1.51 3.82 1.83
C GLU A 153 0.00 4.01 1.82
N THR A 154 0.69 3.32 0.92
CA THR A 154 2.11 3.52 0.66
C THR A 154 2.29 3.77 -0.84
N LEU A 155 2.94 4.88 -1.19
CA LEU A 155 3.17 5.34 -2.56
C LEU A 155 4.66 5.53 -2.78
N ASP A 156 5.21 4.93 -3.84
CA ASP A 156 6.60 5.15 -4.23
C ASP A 156 6.75 6.28 -5.26
N LYS A 157 7.99 6.70 -5.49
CA LYS A 157 8.33 7.72 -6.50
C LYS A 157 7.94 7.35 -7.94
N ASN A 158 7.66 6.07 -8.19
CA ASN A 158 7.28 5.55 -9.50
C ASN A 158 5.76 5.46 -9.68
N SER A 159 4.99 6.05 -8.77
CA SER A 159 3.53 6.04 -8.74
C SER A 159 2.91 4.65 -8.52
N MET A 160 3.69 3.67 -8.03
CA MET A 160 3.14 2.42 -7.53
C MET A 160 2.53 2.65 -6.17
N LYS A 161 1.31 2.15 -5.96
CA LYS A 161 0.60 2.31 -4.69
C LYS A 161 0.16 0.98 -4.12
N MET A 162 0.40 0.80 -2.83
CA MET A 162 -0.21 -0.26 -2.03
C MET A 162 -1.21 0.37 -1.06
N THR A 163 -2.41 -0.20 -0.99
CA THR A 163 -3.43 0.22 -0.04
C THR A 163 -3.88 -0.99 0.77
N GLU A 164 -3.84 -0.86 2.09
CA GLU A 164 -4.39 -1.83 3.02
C GLU A 164 -5.57 -1.23 3.78
N ARG A 165 -6.66 -1.98 3.85
CA ARG A 165 -7.87 -1.59 4.59
C ARG A 165 -8.21 -2.66 5.60
N PHE A 166 -8.31 -2.28 6.86
CA PHE A 166 -8.70 -3.15 7.96
C PHE A 166 -10.08 -2.74 8.46
N LYS A 167 -10.99 -3.70 8.58
CA LYS A 167 -12.30 -3.47 9.16
C LYS A 167 -12.79 -4.66 9.94
N LEU A 168 -13.63 -4.39 10.94
CA LEU A 168 -14.34 -5.41 11.67
C LEU A 168 -15.69 -5.68 11.00
N ILE A 169 -15.98 -6.95 10.74
CA ILE A 169 -17.29 -7.41 10.27
C ILE A 169 -17.83 -8.47 11.24
N ASN A 170 -19.09 -8.86 11.06
CA ASN A 170 -19.76 -9.85 11.90
C ASN A 170 -19.63 -9.52 13.40
N GLU A 171 -20.06 -8.30 13.76
CA GLU A 171 -20.04 -7.79 15.15
C GLU A 171 -18.64 -7.80 15.81
N GLY A 172 -17.58 -7.69 15.00
CA GLY A 172 -16.21 -7.69 15.50
C GLY A 172 -15.61 -9.07 15.72
N LEU A 173 -16.27 -10.13 15.24
CA LEU A 173 -15.75 -11.49 15.27
C LEU A 173 -14.82 -11.81 14.09
N VAL A 174 -14.85 -10.99 13.03
CA VAL A 174 -14.05 -11.21 11.84
C VAL A 174 -13.30 -9.93 11.48
N LEU A 175 -11.98 -10.05 11.35
CA LEU A 175 -11.13 -9.01 10.77
C LEU A 175 -11.06 -9.22 9.26
N HIS A 176 -11.46 -8.21 8.52
CA HIS A 176 -11.42 -8.18 7.07
C HIS A 176 -10.30 -7.24 6.63
N ARG A 177 -9.24 -7.81 6.05
CA ARG A 177 -8.11 -7.08 5.46
C ARG A 177 -8.24 -7.12 3.94
N THR A 178 -8.38 -5.95 3.31
CA THR A 178 -8.27 -5.80 1.86
C THR A 178 -6.92 -5.21 1.52
N ILE A 179 -6.22 -5.83 0.58
CA ILE A 179 -4.95 -5.32 0.04
C ILE A 179 -5.18 -5.04 -1.44
N SER A 180 -4.85 -3.83 -1.85
CA SER A 180 -4.95 -3.37 -3.23
C SER A 180 -3.58 -2.90 -3.71
N LEU A 181 -3.17 -3.36 -4.88
CA LEU A 181 -1.94 -2.98 -5.56
C LEU A 181 -2.31 -2.20 -6.81
N ARG A 182 -1.66 -1.06 -7.03
CA ARG A 182 -1.81 -0.25 -8.25
C ARG A 182 -0.46 -0.11 -8.95
N SER A 183 -0.42 -0.48 -10.22
CA SER A 183 0.73 -0.30 -11.12
C SER A 183 0.95 1.17 -11.46
N ARG A 184 2.13 1.49 -11.99
CA ARG A 184 2.39 2.82 -12.59
C ARG A 184 1.42 3.11 -13.74
N ALA A 185 1.06 2.09 -14.53
CA ALA A 185 0.13 2.22 -15.65
C ALA A 185 -1.33 2.37 -15.19
N GLY A 186 -1.60 2.16 -13.90
CA GLY A 186 -2.93 2.31 -13.30
C GLY A 186 -3.71 1.01 -13.16
N ASP A 187 -3.14 -0.14 -13.53
CA ASP A 187 -3.75 -1.44 -13.29
C ASP A 187 -3.90 -1.69 -11.79
N VAL A 188 -5.08 -2.13 -11.37
CA VAL A 188 -5.38 -2.38 -9.96
C VAL A 188 -5.76 -3.83 -9.76
N GLU A 189 -5.08 -4.48 -8.83
CA GLU A 189 -5.47 -5.81 -8.34
C GLU A 189 -5.74 -5.74 -6.85
N SER A 190 -6.74 -6.50 -6.39
CA SER A 190 -7.13 -6.52 -4.99
C SER A 190 -7.45 -7.93 -4.51
N PHE A 191 -7.10 -8.20 -3.27
CA PHE A 191 -7.42 -9.45 -2.62
C PHE A 191 -7.81 -9.21 -1.16
N VAL A 192 -8.51 -10.19 -0.60
CA VAL A 192 -9.11 -10.13 0.73
C VAL A 192 -8.61 -11.30 1.53
N GLN A 193 -8.18 -11.00 2.76
CA GLN A 193 -7.90 -11.96 3.82
C GLN A 193 -8.95 -11.78 4.92
N LEU A 194 -9.54 -12.88 5.35
CA LEU A 194 -10.48 -12.91 6.47
C LEU A 194 -9.82 -13.63 7.62
N PHE A 195 -9.87 -13.05 8.81
CA PHE A 195 -9.36 -13.66 10.02
C PHE A 195 -10.47 -13.77 11.05
N ASP A 196 -10.60 -14.95 11.64
CA ASP A 196 -11.51 -15.21 12.74
C ASP A 196 -10.86 -14.86 14.07
N ARG A 197 -11.62 -14.20 14.95
CA ARG A 197 -11.14 -13.87 16.28
C ARG A 197 -10.95 -15.14 17.09
N VAL A 198 -9.77 -15.29 17.68
CA VAL A 198 -9.48 -16.39 18.61
C VAL A 198 -9.91 -15.94 20.02
N PRO A 199 -10.69 -16.75 20.74
CA PRO A 199 -11.07 -16.49 22.13
C PRO A 199 -9.88 -16.30 23.08
#